data_AF-H3H310-F1
#
_entry.id   AF-H3H310-F1
#
_cell.length_a   1.000
_cell.length_b   1.000
_cell.length_c   1.000
_cell.angle_alpha   90.00
_cell.angle_beta   90.00
_cell.angle_gamma   90.00
#
_symmetry.space_group_name_H-M   'P 1'
#
loop_
_entity.id
_entity.type
_entity.pdbx_description
1 polymer ?
#
loop_
_entity_poly.entity_id
_entity_poly.type
_entity_poly.pdbx_seq_one_letter_code
_entity_poly.pdbx_strand_id
1 'polypeptide(L)'
;MAHLSERHGEATRRRGELMHERMQLLAIRTGYPEAFHRSRRSSSASAMISAPVAVANDQLGRSSADTSDSSYPYHQRRTPEEMAEFSRQCEQRVALTKEKEIQAQRHVLALQQERQTRCQLAGEAAPAQAAQRLRERREKQRRAAEAELEALVDQQDSSLEAMNIARMLSPRFQERMEFAPAVAKYSAEDERVKQLLATARFV
;
A
#
# COMPACT_ATOMS: atom_id res chain seq x y z
N MET A 1 -8.87 22.95 -9.56
CA MET A 1 -8.39 22.33 -8.30
C MET A 1 -9.51 21.66 -7.49
N ALA A 2 -10.79 22.08 -7.59
CA ALA A 2 -11.89 21.51 -6.80
C ALA A 2 -12.28 20.04 -7.12
N HIS A 3 -12.18 19.63 -8.39
CA HIS A 3 -12.62 18.28 -8.82
C HIS A 3 -11.78 17.11 -8.28
N LEU A 4 -10.56 17.36 -7.79
CA LEU A 4 -9.74 16.33 -7.14
C LEU A 4 -10.18 16.10 -5.69
N SER A 5 -10.72 17.12 -5.03
CA SER A 5 -11.25 17.07 -3.67
C SER A 5 -12.56 16.28 -3.60
N GLU A 6 -13.48 16.52 -4.55
CA GLU A 6 -14.77 15.83 -4.61
C GLU A 6 -14.61 14.32 -4.82
N ARG A 7 -13.74 13.91 -5.76
CA ARG A 7 -13.45 12.49 -6.00
C ARG A 7 -12.80 11.80 -4.80
N HIS A 8 -11.98 12.53 -4.04
CA HIS A 8 -11.38 12.00 -2.81
C HIS A 8 -12.42 11.89 -1.68
N GLY A 9 -13.36 12.83 -1.60
CA GLY A 9 -14.49 12.78 -0.67
C GLY A 9 -15.40 11.57 -0.93
N GLU A 10 -15.76 11.33 -2.18
CA GLU A 10 -16.56 10.17 -2.60
C GLU A 10 -15.85 8.84 -2.33
N ALA A 11 -14.55 8.74 -2.63
CA ALA A 11 -13.76 7.54 -2.33
C ALA A 11 -13.71 7.24 -0.82
N THR A 12 -13.64 8.28 0.01
CA THR A 12 -13.63 8.14 1.47
C THR A 12 -14.98 7.70 2.01
N ARG A 13 -16.09 8.22 1.45
CA ARG A 13 -17.47 7.80 1.78
C ARG A 13 -17.71 6.33 1.43
N ARG A 14 -17.39 5.92 0.20
CA ARG A 14 -17.53 4.51 -0.25
C ARG A 14 -16.72 3.55 0.61
N ARG A 15 -15.52 3.95 1.04
CA ARG A 15 -14.70 3.16 1.98
C ARG A 15 -15.37 3.03 3.36
N GLY A 16 -16.00 4.10 3.85
CA GLY A 16 -16.75 4.09 5.10
C GLY A 16 -17.96 3.16 5.04
N GLU A 17 -18.74 3.24 3.95
CA GLU A 17 -19.90 2.38 3.69
C GLU A 17 -19.51 0.90 3.64
N LEU A 18 -18.48 0.55 2.86
CA LEU A 18 -17.99 -0.83 2.78
C LEU A 18 -17.51 -1.39 4.12
N MET A 19 -16.87 -0.57 4.95
CA MET A 19 -16.44 -1.00 6.29
C MET A 19 -17.64 -1.19 7.22
N HIS A 20 -18.65 -0.34 7.10
CA HIS A 20 -19.88 -0.46 7.87
C HIS A 20 -20.66 -1.73 7.50
N GLU A 21 -20.82 -2.03 6.21
CA GLU A 21 -21.45 -3.26 5.73
C GLU A 21 -20.70 -4.51 6.20
N ARG A 22 -19.37 -4.52 6.11
CA ARG A 22 -18.54 -5.64 6.61
C ARG A 22 -18.71 -5.84 8.11
N MET A 23 -18.78 -4.74 8.86
CA MET A 23 -18.94 -4.78 10.30
C MET A 23 -20.34 -5.28 10.68
N GLN A 24 -21.39 -4.88 9.97
CA GLN A 24 -22.74 -5.41 10.14
C GLN A 24 -22.80 -6.91 9.85
N LEU A 25 -22.17 -7.37 8.76
CA LEU A 25 -22.09 -8.80 8.45
C LEU A 25 -21.34 -9.59 9.51
N LEU A 26 -20.27 -9.02 10.07
CA LEU A 26 -19.56 -9.62 11.20
C LEU A 26 -20.43 -9.67 12.45
N ALA A 27 -21.15 -8.59 12.78
CA ALA A 27 -22.04 -8.53 13.94
C ALA A 27 -23.19 -9.55 13.84
N ILE A 28 -23.80 -9.69 12.66
CA ILE A 28 -24.82 -10.72 12.37
C ILE A 28 -24.23 -12.11 12.53
N ARG A 29 -23.01 -12.34 12.04
CA ARG A 29 -22.33 -13.65 12.10
C ARG A 29 -21.90 -14.04 13.51
N THR A 30 -21.52 -13.09 14.35
CA THR A 30 -20.97 -13.36 15.69
C THR A 30 -22.00 -13.14 16.81
N GLY A 31 -23.20 -12.65 16.50
CA GLY A 31 -24.24 -12.35 17.49
C GLY A 31 -23.88 -11.20 18.44
N TYR A 32 -22.95 -10.33 18.04
CA TYR A 32 -22.47 -9.22 18.87
C TYR A 32 -23.45 -8.01 18.78
N PRO A 33 -23.98 -7.50 19.91
CA PRO A 33 -24.93 -6.39 19.89
C PRO A 33 -24.26 -5.06 19.51
N GLU A 34 -24.83 -4.34 18.54
CA GLU A 34 -24.38 -3.03 18.03
C GLU A 34 -24.34 -1.90 19.08
N ALA A 35 -24.91 -2.11 20.27
CA ALA A 35 -25.16 -1.05 21.25
C ALA A 35 -23.92 -0.49 21.97
N PHE A 36 -22.73 -1.10 21.84
CA PHE A 36 -21.55 -0.66 22.60
C PHE A 36 -20.69 0.42 21.92
N HIS A 37 -21.11 0.96 20.78
CA HIS A 37 -20.36 2.00 20.08
C HIS A 37 -21.14 3.31 19.96
N ARG A 38 -21.58 3.84 21.11
CA ARG A 38 -21.81 5.30 21.21
C ARG A 38 -20.46 5.99 21.07
N SER A 39 -20.28 6.62 19.92
CA SER A 39 -19.24 7.59 19.58
C SER A 39 -18.95 8.54 20.76
N ARG A 40 -17.84 8.30 21.46
CA ARG A 40 -17.26 9.29 22.38
C ARG A 40 -16.40 10.25 21.56
N ARG A 41 -17.05 11.21 20.90
CA ARG A 41 -16.40 12.41 20.36
C ARG A 41 -16.38 13.51 21.43
N SER A 42 -15.26 14.23 21.49
CA SER A 42 -14.86 15.31 22.43
C SER A 42 -14.47 14.82 23.83
N SER A 43 -13.34 15.20 24.45
CA SER A 43 -12.57 16.45 24.36
C SER A 43 -11.11 16.21 24.79
N SER A 44 -10.22 17.07 24.31
CA SER A 44 -8.85 17.28 24.80
C SER A 44 -8.79 17.55 26.30
N ALA A 45 -7.88 16.90 27.03
CA ALA A 45 -7.02 17.49 28.07
C ALA A 45 -6.18 16.41 28.75
N SER A 46 -4.91 16.73 28.96
CA SER A 46 -3.92 16.05 29.78
C SER A 46 -4.47 15.47 31.08
N ALA A 47 -4.06 14.25 31.43
CA ALA A 47 -3.58 13.92 32.78
C ALA A 47 -3.05 12.49 32.77
N MET A 48 -1.74 12.37 32.99
CA MET A 48 -1.17 11.22 33.68
C MET A 48 -1.97 10.97 34.96
N ILE A 49 -2.22 9.71 35.31
CA ILE A 49 -2.15 9.16 36.68
C ILE A 49 -2.50 7.68 36.58
N SER A 50 -1.53 6.85 36.94
CA SER A 50 -1.67 5.46 37.32
C SER A 50 -2.53 5.35 38.58
N ALA A 51 -3.50 4.43 38.62
CA ALA A 51 -4.07 3.97 39.89
C ALA A 51 -4.53 2.49 39.76
N PRO A 52 -4.21 1.65 40.77
CA PRO A 52 -4.41 0.21 40.73
C PRO A 52 -5.84 -0.19 41.12
N VAL A 53 -6.24 -1.37 40.62
CA VAL A 53 -7.51 -2.02 40.86
C VAL A 53 -7.71 -2.29 42.36
N ALA A 54 -8.79 -1.75 42.90
CA ALA A 54 -9.20 -1.88 44.29
C ALA A 54 -9.59 -3.31 44.64
N VAL A 55 -9.08 -3.75 45.79
CA VAL A 55 -9.44 -4.95 46.53
C VAL A 55 -10.90 -4.83 47.00
N ALA A 56 -11.78 -5.67 46.47
CA ALA A 56 -13.09 -5.90 47.06
C ALA A 56 -12.95 -6.97 48.15
N ASN A 57 -12.85 -6.49 49.38
CA ASN A 57 -12.93 -7.28 50.61
C ASN A 57 -14.41 -7.26 51.01
N ASP A 58 -15.12 -8.39 50.95
CA ASP A 58 -16.49 -8.48 51.45
C ASP A 58 -16.59 -9.57 52.53
N GLN A 59 -17.22 -9.17 53.62
CA GLN A 59 -17.19 -9.83 54.92
C GLN A 59 -18.25 -10.93 54.99
N LEU A 60 -17.90 -12.12 55.46
CA LEU A 60 -18.88 -13.04 56.05
C LEU A 60 -18.29 -13.79 57.25
N GLY A 61 -18.95 -13.60 58.41
CA GLY A 61 -19.29 -14.68 59.33
C GLY A 61 -18.17 -15.26 60.19
N ARG A 62 -17.94 -14.66 61.36
CA ARG A 62 -17.21 -15.29 62.47
C ARG A 62 -18.21 -16.14 63.27
N SER A 63 -18.18 -17.45 63.09
CA SER A 63 -18.82 -18.41 64.00
C SER A 63 -17.80 -19.48 64.41
N SER A 64 -17.74 -19.69 65.72
CA SER A 64 -16.75 -20.47 66.46
C SER A 64 -16.83 -21.98 66.21
N ALA A 65 -15.64 -22.62 66.30
CA ALA A 65 -15.33 -23.99 66.72
C ALA A 65 -16.26 -25.14 66.29
N ASP A 66 -15.77 -26.03 65.42
CA ASP A 66 -15.33 -27.38 65.82
C ASP A 66 -14.87 -28.22 64.62
N THR A 67 -13.77 -28.95 64.85
CA THR A 67 -13.31 -30.20 64.20
C THR A 67 -13.83 -30.59 62.81
N SER A 68 -12.94 -30.65 61.81
CA SER A 68 -12.65 -31.90 61.05
C SER A 68 -11.64 -31.67 59.92
N ASP A 69 -10.64 -32.54 59.87
CA ASP A 69 -9.88 -32.99 58.69
C ASP A 69 -9.51 -31.97 57.61
N SER A 70 -8.44 -31.23 57.88
CA SER A 70 -7.61 -30.64 56.82
C SER A 70 -6.75 -31.72 56.16
N SER A 71 -7.39 -32.61 55.39
CA SER A 71 -6.72 -33.47 54.43
C SER A 71 -6.54 -32.69 53.13
N TYR A 72 -5.43 -31.95 53.01
CA TYR A 72 -4.98 -31.45 51.72
C TYR A 72 -4.42 -32.64 50.92
N PRO A 73 -5.04 -33.07 49.81
CA PRO A 73 -4.61 -34.23 49.04
C PRO A 73 -3.33 -33.98 48.22
N TYR A 74 -2.68 -32.82 48.39
CA TYR A 74 -1.49 -32.43 47.64
C TYR A 74 -0.16 -32.84 48.29
N HIS A 75 -0.18 -33.49 49.46
CA HIS A 75 1.02 -34.00 50.14
C HIS A 75 1.10 -35.53 50.20
N GLN A 76 0.42 -36.23 49.29
CA GLN A 76 0.71 -37.64 49.07
C GLN A 76 2.12 -37.74 48.46
N ARG A 77 3.08 -38.34 49.19
CA ARG A 77 4.40 -38.65 48.64
C ARG A 77 4.19 -39.60 47.47
N ARG A 78 4.24 -39.05 46.25
CA ARG A 78 4.14 -39.83 45.02
C ARG A 78 5.21 -40.91 45.04
N THR A 79 4.83 -42.11 44.62
CA THR A 79 5.80 -43.19 44.44
C THR A 79 6.84 -42.76 43.41
N PRO A 80 8.08 -43.26 43.47
CA PRO A 80 9.09 -42.91 42.47
C PRO A 80 8.64 -43.23 41.03
N GLU A 81 7.79 -44.24 40.86
CA GLU A 81 7.16 -44.60 39.58
C GLU A 81 6.17 -43.52 39.10
N GLU A 82 5.28 -43.04 39.98
CA GLU A 82 4.35 -41.95 39.66
C GLU A 82 5.07 -40.63 39.31
N MET A 83 6.23 -40.36 39.92
CA MET A 83 7.04 -39.19 39.56
C MET A 83 7.66 -39.33 38.17
N ALA A 84 8.12 -40.54 37.80
CA ALA A 84 8.66 -40.81 36.48
C ALA A 84 7.56 -40.68 35.40
N GLU A 85 6.36 -41.18 35.66
CA GLU A 85 5.21 -41.04 34.75
C GLU A 85 4.77 -39.58 34.59
N PHE A 86 4.69 -38.83 35.69
CA PHE A 86 4.37 -37.41 35.63
C PHE A 86 5.42 -36.62 34.85
N SER A 87 6.71 -36.98 34.99
CA SER A 87 7.80 -36.36 34.23
C SER A 87 7.66 -36.63 32.74
N ARG A 88 7.38 -37.89 32.35
CA ARG A 88 7.10 -38.27 30.95
C ARG A 88 5.89 -37.52 30.38
N GLN A 89 4.81 -37.39 31.14
CA GLN A 89 3.63 -36.60 30.72
C GLN A 89 3.96 -35.12 30.55
N CYS A 90 4.79 -34.56 31.44
CA CYS A 90 5.30 -33.19 31.31
C CYS A 90 6.10 -33.02 30.02
N GLU A 91 7.03 -33.92 29.75
CA GLU A 91 7.86 -33.93 28.54
C GLU A 91 7.02 -34.04 27.26
N GLN A 92 6.02 -34.93 27.25
CA GLN A 92 5.08 -35.06 26.13
C GLN A 92 4.29 -33.78 25.88
N ARG A 93 3.79 -33.10 26.93
CA ARG A 93 3.10 -31.81 26.77
C ARG A 93 4.03 -30.76 26.18
N VAL A 94 5.27 -30.68 26.66
CA VAL A 94 6.27 -29.73 26.16
C VAL A 94 6.63 -30.03 24.69
N ALA A 95 6.73 -31.31 24.31
CA ALA A 95 6.97 -31.70 22.92
C ALA A 95 5.81 -31.25 22.02
N LEU A 96 4.56 -31.50 22.43
CA LEU A 96 3.37 -31.10 21.67
C LEU A 96 3.25 -29.58 21.53
N THR A 97 3.58 -28.80 22.57
CA THR A 97 3.55 -27.33 22.47
C THR A 97 4.63 -26.84 21.52
N LYS A 98 5.85 -27.39 21.60
CA LYS A 98 6.95 -27.06 20.69
C LYS A 98 6.61 -27.39 19.24
N GLU A 99 5.99 -28.53 18.97
CA GLU A 99 5.55 -28.91 17.63
C GLU A 99 4.50 -27.93 17.07
N LYS A 100 3.51 -27.54 17.89
CA LYS A 100 2.51 -26.55 17.50
C LYS A 100 3.13 -25.19 17.20
N GLU A 101 4.10 -24.76 18.01
CA GLU A 101 4.85 -23.52 17.78
C GLU A 101 5.65 -23.57 16.48
N ILE A 102 6.34 -24.69 16.21
CA ILE A 102 7.08 -24.90 14.96
C ILE A 102 6.12 -24.88 13.76
N GLN A 103 4.96 -25.52 13.85
CA GLN A 103 3.95 -25.50 12.80
C GLN A 103 3.38 -24.09 12.58
N ALA A 104 3.10 -23.35 13.64
CA ALA A 104 2.64 -21.96 13.55
C ALA A 104 3.70 -21.06 12.90
N GLN A 105 4.97 -21.20 13.27
CA GLN A 105 6.08 -20.47 12.64
C GLN A 105 6.21 -20.79 11.16
N ARG A 106 6.13 -22.08 10.77
CA ARG A 106 6.14 -22.49 9.37
C ARG A 106 5.00 -21.87 8.57
N HIS A 107 3.79 -21.84 9.14
CA HIS A 107 2.63 -21.23 8.49
C HIS A 107 2.81 -19.72 8.32
N VAL A 108 3.34 -19.03 9.34
CA VAL A 108 3.66 -17.59 9.24
C VAL A 108 4.70 -17.32 8.15
N LEU A 109 5.76 -18.13 8.08
CA LEU A 109 6.78 -17.99 7.04
C LEU A 109 6.20 -18.23 5.64
N ALA A 110 5.35 -19.26 5.47
CA ALA A 110 4.67 -19.53 4.20
C ALA A 110 3.80 -18.34 3.76
N LEU A 111 3.00 -17.79 4.67
CA LEU A 111 2.19 -16.60 4.37
C LEU A 111 3.04 -15.37 4.00
N GLN A 112 4.20 -15.19 4.66
CA GLN A 112 5.12 -14.11 4.32
C GLN A 112 5.72 -14.29 2.92
N GLN A 113 6.11 -15.52 2.55
CA GLN A 113 6.61 -15.84 1.22
C GLN A 113 5.53 -15.63 0.14
N GLU A 114 4.30 -16.08 0.38
CA GLU A 114 3.17 -15.81 -0.52
C GLU A 114 2.90 -14.31 -0.68
N ARG A 115 2.97 -13.54 0.41
CA ARG A 115 2.82 -12.09 0.33
C ARG A 115 3.95 -11.45 -0.47
N GLN A 116 5.20 -11.86 -0.25
CA GLN A 116 6.35 -11.34 -0.98
C GLN A 116 6.26 -11.64 -2.47
N THR A 117 5.93 -12.88 -2.85
CA THR A 117 5.74 -13.26 -4.26
C THR A 117 4.62 -12.47 -4.92
N ARG A 118 3.47 -12.28 -4.26
CA ARG A 118 2.39 -11.40 -4.76
C ARG A 118 2.86 -9.95 -4.93
N CYS A 119 3.63 -9.42 -3.98
CA CYS A 119 4.18 -8.07 -4.07
C CYS A 119 5.22 -7.94 -5.19
N GLN A 120 6.07 -8.96 -5.42
CA GLN A 120 7.06 -8.98 -6.49
C GLN A 120 6.37 -8.98 -7.86
N LEU A 121 5.42 -9.88 -8.08
CA LEU A 121 4.64 -9.93 -9.33
C LEU A 121 3.89 -8.62 -9.60
N ALA A 122 3.31 -8.01 -8.56
CA ALA A 122 2.69 -6.69 -8.69
C ALA A 122 3.71 -5.58 -8.98
N GLY A 123 4.89 -5.65 -8.36
CA GLY A 123 6.00 -4.72 -8.56
C GLY A 123 6.60 -4.78 -9.97
N GLU A 124 6.67 -5.97 -10.58
CA GLU A 124 7.14 -6.17 -11.96
C GLU A 124 6.13 -5.66 -13.00
N ALA A 125 4.84 -5.85 -12.76
CA ALA A 125 3.78 -5.40 -13.69
C ALA A 125 3.50 -3.89 -13.59
N ALA A 126 3.68 -3.27 -12.43
CA ALA A 126 3.42 -1.85 -12.19
C ALA A 126 4.16 -0.87 -13.13
N PRO A 127 5.48 -0.99 -13.39
CA PRO A 127 6.19 -0.05 -14.27
C PRO A 127 5.72 -0.18 -15.73
N ALA A 128 5.45 -1.39 -16.21
CA ALA A 128 4.91 -1.61 -17.55
C ALA A 128 3.53 -0.95 -17.69
N GLN A 129 2.65 -1.11 -16.70
CA GLN A 129 1.33 -0.47 -16.69
C GLN A 129 1.43 1.06 -16.59
N ALA A 130 2.38 1.60 -15.82
CA ALA A 130 2.62 3.04 -15.74
C ALA A 130 3.13 3.60 -17.08
N ALA A 131 4.03 2.88 -17.76
CA ALA A 131 4.50 3.25 -19.09
C ALA A 131 3.37 3.22 -20.13
N GLN A 132 2.49 2.22 -20.08
CA GLN A 132 1.29 2.16 -20.92
C GLN A 132 0.38 3.38 -20.70
N ARG A 133 0.08 3.73 -19.44
CA ARG A 133 -0.73 4.91 -19.11
C ARG A 133 -0.12 6.22 -19.63
N LEU A 134 1.22 6.34 -19.57
CA LEU A 134 1.91 7.51 -20.14
C LEU A 134 1.81 7.56 -21.66
N ARG A 135 1.96 6.42 -22.35
CA ARG A 135 1.78 6.31 -23.80
C ARG A 135 0.36 6.66 -24.21
N GLU A 136 -0.64 6.07 -23.57
CA GLU A 136 -2.05 6.36 -23.81
C GLU A 136 -2.39 7.83 -23.60
N ARG A 137 -1.85 8.46 -22.55
CA ARG A 137 -2.04 9.89 -22.30
C ARG A 137 -1.45 10.73 -23.45
N ARG A 138 -0.24 10.41 -23.89
CA ARG A 138 0.40 11.11 -25.02
C ARG A 138 -0.36 10.89 -26.32
N GLU A 139 -0.86 9.69 -26.57
CA GLU A 139 -1.68 9.38 -27.74
C GLU A 139 -3.00 10.15 -27.72
N LYS A 140 -3.67 10.24 -26.57
CA LYS A 140 -4.89 11.06 -26.42
C LYS A 140 -4.62 12.53 -26.69
N GLN A 141 -3.52 13.07 -26.15
CA GLN A 141 -3.12 14.45 -26.41
C GLN A 141 -2.82 14.68 -27.90
N ARG A 142 -2.13 13.72 -28.53
CA ARG A 142 -1.87 13.77 -29.97
C ARG A 142 -3.15 13.75 -30.79
N ARG A 143 -4.08 12.83 -30.48
CA ARG A 143 -5.39 12.75 -31.17
C ARG A 143 -6.22 14.01 -30.96
N ALA A 144 -6.18 14.59 -29.77
CA ALA A 144 -6.88 15.85 -29.50
C ALA A 144 -6.30 17.00 -30.33
N ALA A 145 -4.98 17.10 -30.42
CA ALA A 145 -4.32 18.08 -31.28
C ALA A 145 -4.64 17.83 -32.77
N GLU A 146 -4.60 16.57 -33.23
CA GLU A 146 -4.97 16.22 -34.61
C GLU A 146 -6.43 16.60 -34.94
N ALA A 147 -7.37 16.35 -34.01
CA ALA A 147 -8.77 16.73 -34.17
C ALA A 147 -8.99 18.26 -34.16
N GLU A 148 -8.21 19.00 -33.35
CA GLU A 148 -8.23 20.47 -33.36
C GLU A 148 -7.73 21.01 -34.71
N LEU A 149 -6.68 20.41 -35.28
CA LEU A 149 -6.20 20.77 -36.61
C LEU A 149 -7.22 20.47 -37.70
N GLU A 150 -7.88 19.30 -37.64
CA GLU A 150 -8.94 18.94 -38.58
C GLU A 150 -10.12 19.93 -38.49
N ALA A 151 -10.53 20.31 -37.28
CA ALA A 151 -11.55 21.34 -37.09
C ALA A 151 -11.16 22.70 -37.68
N LEU A 152 -9.89 23.11 -37.56
CA LEU A 152 -9.39 24.35 -38.18
C LEU A 152 -9.42 24.28 -39.71
N VAL A 153 -9.12 23.12 -40.28
CA VAL A 153 -9.18 22.86 -41.72
C VAL A 153 -10.63 22.88 -42.21
N ASP A 154 -11.54 22.22 -41.49
CA ASP A 154 -12.96 22.13 -41.84
C ASP A 154 -13.68 23.48 -41.74
N GLN A 155 -13.19 24.39 -40.89
CA GLN A 155 -13.70 25.76 -40.79
C GLN A 155 -13.30 26.66 -41.98
N GLN A 156 -12.36 26.25 -42.83
CA GLN A 156 -11.96 27.06 -43.98
C GLN A 156 -12.88 26.83 -45.17
N ASP A 157 -13.51 27.90 -45.66
CA ASP A 157 -14.33 27.85 -46.88
C ASP A 157 -13.48 27.66 -48.16
N SER A 158 -12.19 27.98 -48.08
CA SER A 158 -11.21 27.89 -49.19
C SER A 158 -10.29 26.69 -49.03
N SER A 159 -10.32 25.77 -50.01
CA SER A 159 -9.47 24.58 -50.03
C SER A 159 -7.96 24.90 -50.10
N LEU A 160 -7.59 26.03 -50.69
CA LEU A 160 -6.21 26.48 -50.79
C LEU A 160 -5.66 26.95 -49.42
N GLU A 161 -6.50 27.61 -48.63
CA GLU A 161 -6.13 28.09 -47.29
C GLU A 161 -6.02 26.93 -46.30
N ALA A 162 -6.98 25.99 -46.33
CA ALA A 162 -6.90 24.72 -45.62
C ALA A 162 -5.59 23.97 -45.91
N MET A 163 -5.20 23.88 -47.18
CA MET A 163 -3.98 23.20 -47.59
C MET A 163 -2.71 23.94 -47.13
N ASN A 164 -2.72 25.28 -47.13
CA ASN A 164 -1.61 26.08 -46.61
C ASN A 164 -1.45 25.91 -45.09
N ILE A 165 -2.53 25.85 -44.32
CA ILE A 165 -2.51 25.56 -42.88
C ILE A 165 -1.90 24.18 -42.64
N ALA A 166 -2.37 23.16 -43.36
CA ALA A 166 -1.83 21.80 -43.27
C ALA A 166 -0.33 21.74 -43.62
N ARG A 167 0.11 22.54 -44.61
CA ARG A 167 1.52 22.64 -45.03
C ARG A 167 2.40 23.28 -43.95
N MET A 168 1.94 24.36 -43.33
CA MET A 168 2.68 25.06 -42.28
C MET A 168 2.84 24.23 -41.01
N LEU A 169 1.84 23.42 -40.68
CA LEU A 169 1.79 22.68 -39.42
C LEU A 169 2.38 21.27 -39.51
N SER A 170 2.40 20.67 -40.70
CA SER A 170 2.92 19.32 -40.88
C SER A 170 4.43 19.34 -41.11
N PRO A 171 5.23 18.68 -40.24
CA PRO A 171 6.67 18.55 -40.42
C PRO A 171 7.07 17.86 -41.74
N ARG A 172 6.13 17.17 -42.41
CA ARG A 172 6.37 16.53 -43.70
C ARG A 172 6.59 17.54 -44.82
N PHE A 173 6.01 18.74 -44.72
CA PHE A 173 6.13 19.78 -45.75
C PHE A 173 7.14 20.86 -45.39
N GLN A 174 7.83 20.71 -44.26
CA GLN A 174 8.93 21.59 -43.91
C GLN A 174 10.03 21.41 -44.96
N GLU A 175 10.32 22.45 -45.74
CA GLU A 175 11.42 22.45 -46.69
C GLU A 175 12.71 22.13 -45.91
N ARG A 176 13.30 20.98 -46.20
CA ARG A 176 14.59 20.60 -45.66
C ARG A 176 15.64 21.39 -46.41
N MET A 177 16.02 22.55 -45.88
CA MET A 177 17.24 23.22 -46.31
C MET A 177 18.42 22.39 -45.81
N GLU A 178 18.90 21.49 -46.66
CA GLU A 178 20.17 20.82 -46.44
C GLU A 178 21.29 21.82 -46.73
N PHE A 179 21.79 22.44 -45.67
CA PHE A 179 23.01 23.24 -45.76
C PHE A 179 24.17 22.32 -46.09
N ALA A 180 24.70 22.43 -47.31
CA ALA A 180 25.99 21.85 -47.63
C ALA A 180 27.04 22.51 -46.73
N PRO A 181 27.64 21.77 -45.76
CA PRO A 181 28.62 22.38 -44.89
C PRO A 181 29.85 22.76 -45.72
N ALA A 182 30.30 24.01 -45.59
CA ALA A 182 31.50 24.50 -46.29
C ALA A 182 32.75 23.69 -45.94
N VAL A 183 32.75 23.03 -44.78
CA VAL A 183 33.80 22.13 -44.32
C VAL A 183 33.21 20.73 -44.17
N ALA A 184 33.82 19.74 -44.83
CA ALA A 184 33.41 18.35 -44.69
C ALA A 184 33.56 17.88 -43.23
N LYS A 185 32.53 17.19 -42.72
CA LYS A 185 32.55 16.62 -41.36
C LYS A 185 33.75 15.68 -41.23
N TYR A 186 34.53 15.82 -40.16
CA TYR A 186 35.76 15.05 -39.88
C TYR A 186 36.96 15.35 -40.80
N SER A 187 36.98 16.49 -41.50
CA SER A 187 38.19 16.93 -42.19
C SER A 187 39.21 17.55 -41.22
N ALA A 188 40.47 17.65 -41.64
CA ALA A 188 41.51 18.37 -40.88
C ALA A 188 41.19 19.87 -40.68
N GLU A 189 40.28 20.43 -41.48
CA GLU A 189 39.77 21.79 -41.32
C GLU A 189 38.66 21.86 -40.26
N ASP A 190 37.82 20.83 -40.16
CA ASP A 190 36.80 20.70 -39.12
C ASP A 190 37.44 20.63 -37.72
N GLU A 191 38.56 19.90 -37.58
CA GLU A 191 39.34 19.87 -36.34
C GLU A 191 39.96 21.23 -35.99
N ARG A 192 40.52 21.93 -36.98
CA ARG A 192 41.08 23.28 -36.79
C ARG A 192 40.00 24.28 -36.37
N VAL A 193 38.83 24.25 -37.00
CA VAL A 193 37.69 25.11 -36.63
C VAL A 193 37.21 24.79 -35.22
N LYS A 194 37.10 23.51 -34.84
CA LYS A 194 36.74 23.12 -33.47
C LYS A 194 37.75 23.60 -32.44
N GLN A 195 39.04 23.53 -32.74
CA GLN A 195 40.10 24.03 -31.87
C GLN A 195 40.03 25.55 -31.71
N LEU A 196 39.81 26.30 -32.80
CA LEU A 196 39.65 27.76 -32.77
C LEU A 196 38.41 28.19 -32.00
N LEU A 197 37.28 27.51 -32.16
CA LEU A 197 36.06 27.80 -31.42
C LEU A 197 36.15 27.42 -29.94
N ALA A 198 36.96 26.40 -29.60
CA ALA A 198 37.22 26.01 -28.23
C ALA A 198 38.09 27.04 -27.50
N THR A 199 39.05 27.65 -28.19
CA THR A 199 39.92 28.70 -27.63
C THR A 199 39.30 30.09 -27.66
N ALA A 200 38.36 30.37 -28.58
CA ALA A 200 37.69 31.66 -28.72
C ALA A 200 36.54 31.91 -27.73
N ARG A 201 36.27 31.00 -26.78
CA ARG A 201 35.33 31.27 -25.68
C ARG A 201 36.00 32.15 -24.62
N PHE A 202 35.76 33.46 -24.76
CA PHE A 202 35.91 34.55 -23.78
C PHE A 202 37.32 35.11 -23.55
N VAL A 203 37.61 36.21 -24.24
CA VAL A 203 38.04 37.48 -23.62
C VAL A 203 37.01 38.54 -24.02
#